data_AF-A0A9P9KAF3-F1
#
_entry.id   AF-A0A9P9KAF3-F1
#
_cell.length_a   1.000
_cell.length_b   1.000
_cell.length_c   1.000
_cell.angle_alpha   90.00
_cell.angle_beta   90.00
_cell.angle_gamma   90.00
#
_symmetry.space_group_name_H-M   'P 1'
#
loop_
_entity.id
_entity.type
_entity.pdbx_description
1 polymer ?
#
loop_
_entity_poly.entity_id
_entity_poly.type
_entity_poly.pdbx_seq_one_letter_code
_entity_poly.pdbx_strand_id
1 'polypeptide(L)'
;MLGFEAVWLAHNLAEDDSTRADQAYEVFASKENQEDDSKPHQWEEFGHQFEPGELELLKQSITQMALSRIDGQDELFVGGLWALRRSDSLTDRRITHVLSLVPFDISSLKNFKDEPWIDYGKDLQHQVIDIDDVEDADLLIELPKAVRFIEEGLGASWLAKDEEDGGVSLEKGVEDLDIGEKKRKKKGGVFVHCAAGKSRSVSAVIAYLLRRYPNRFDPNITPTAISDPTHSVPWTEEKRSRKDTAKEAVHAALTFVRRTRPMAEPNEGFMEQLALWWEMGCPDDVEGHPVYQRWAYKREIDENLAVGQAPTRLRFEDEETQPRDDSGLSLRCKKCRRTLVTAPFIVEHKPSDKKSSASTCQHYFVEPLSWMRGILEQGELNGRLLCPNAKCGAGVGRYDWKGFRCSCGGWVTPAFSLQKARVDDVVKRPATQSMGIRMPPGLAPRSGNL
;
A
#
# COMPACT_ATOMS: atom_id res chain seq x y z
N MET A 1 -6.62 -31.77 24.26
CA MET A 1 -5.62 -30.92 24.96
C MET A 1 -4.51 -31.78 25.59
N LEU A 2 -3.76 -32.54 24.78
CA LEU A 2 -2.61 -33.38 25.23
C LEU A 2 -1.52 -33.53 24.12
N GLY A 3 -1.50 -32.64 23.13
CA GLY A 3 -0.53 -32.66 22.03
C GLY A 3 0.47 -31.50 22.02
N PHE A 4 0.30 -30.50 22.91
CA PHE A 4 1.09 -29.26 22.89
C PHE A 4 2.11 -29.14 24.04
N GLU A 5 2.05 -29.96 25.10
CA GLU A 5 3.11 -30.02 26.13
C GLU A 5 4.21 -31.05 25.84
N ALA A 6 3.97 -32.02 24.94
CA ALA A 6 4.88 -33.14 24.71
C ALA A 6 6.16 -32.77 23.91
N VAL A 7 6.17 -31.65 23.18
CA VAL A 7 7.33 -31.25 22.34
C VAL A 7 8.28 -30.31 23.08
N TRP A 8 7.84 -29.67 24.16
CA TRP A 8 8.70 -28.79 24.97
C TRP A 8 9.44 -29.54 26.09
N LEU A 9 8.90 -30.64 26.62
CA LEU A 9 9.57 -31.46 27.64
C LEU A 9 10.62 -32.45 27.07
N ALA A 10 10.58 -32.74 25.76
CA ALA A 10 11.43 -33.75 25.13
C ALA A 10 12.89 -33.32 24.87
N HIS A 11 13.29 -32.11 25.31
CA HIS A 11 14.68 -31.63 25.19
C HIS A 11 15.50 -31.79 26.49
N ASN A 12 14.97 -32.35 27.59
CA ASN A 12 15.68 -32.28 28.87
C ASN A 12 15.78 -33.54 29.74
N LEU A 13 15.39 -34.74 29.29
CA LEU A 13 15.68 -35.96 30.06
C LEU A 13 15.99 -37.13 29.12
N ALA A 14 17.28 -37.45 29.04
CA ALA A 14 17.74 -38.78 28.73
C ALA A 14 17.73 -39.63 30.03
N GLU A 15 17.61 -40.95 29.85
CA GLU A 15 17.82 -42.06 30.79
C GLU A 15 16.57 -42.77 31.36
N ASP A 16 16.53 -44.09 31.08
CA ASP A 16 15.81 -45.20 31.73
C ASP A 16 14.26 -45.15 31.84
N ASP A 17 13.47 -46.21 31.72
CA ASP A 17 13.66 -47.66 31.67
C ASP A 17 12.50 -48.33 30.90
N SER A 18 12.77 -49.54 30.43
CA SER A 18 11.86 -50.54 29.89
C SER A 18 10.75 -50.97 30.87
N THR A 19 9.73 -51.69 30.36
CA THR A 19 8.63 -52.39 31.08
C THR A 19 7.29 -51.65 31.24
N ARG A 20 6.50 -51.52 30.15
CA ARG A 20 5.02 -51.50 30.27
C ARG A 20 4.22 -51.74 28.98
N ALA A 21 4.75 -52.53 28.05
CA ALA A 21 4.17 -52.69 26.71
C ALA A 21 3.22 -53.92 26.51
N ASP A 22 2.93 -54.72 27.53
CA ASP A 22 2.28 -56.05 27.32
C ASP A 22 0.86 -56.23 27.92
N GLN A 23 0.05 -55.19 28.12
CA GLN A 23 -1.29 -55.36 28.74
C GLN A 23 -2.49 -54.71 28.03
N ALA A 24 -2.37 -54.26 26.78
CA ALA A 24 -3.47 -53.57 26.10
C ALA A 24 -4.09 -54.29 24.89
N TYR A 25 -3.84 -55.60 24.70
CA TYR A 25 -4.27 -56.35 23.50
C TYR A 25 -5.45 -57.33 23.68
N GLU A 26 -6.19 -57.31 24.79
CA GLU A 26 -7.21 -58.35 25.07
C GLU A 26 -8.61 -57.84 25.44
N VAL A 27 -9.12 -56.76 24.80
CA VAL A 27 -10.51 -56.30 25.07
C VAL A 27 -11.38 -56.06 23.82
N PHE A 28 -10.85 -56.20 22.60
CA PHE A 28 -11.62 -55.95 21.36
C PHE A 28 -12.07 -57.22 20.61
N ALA A 29 -12.47 -58.26 21.35
CA ALA A 29 -13.08 -59.45 20.76
C ALA A 29 -14.28 -59.91 21.58
N SER A 30 -15.41 -59.22 21.45
CA SER A 30 -16.75 -59.81 21.60
C SER A 30 -17.86 -58.78 21.47
N LYS A 31 -18.53 -58.75 20.31
CA LYS A 31 -19.99 -58.88 20.15
C LYS A 31 -20.44 -58.37 18.78
N GLU A 32 -20.71 -59.33 17.90
CA GLU A 32 -21.58 -59.19 16.74
C GLU A 32 -23.03 -59.57 17.11
N ASN A 33 -23.96 -59.03 16.32
CA ASN A 33 -25.37 -59.40 16.08
C ASN A 33 -26.47 -58.89 17.03
N GLN A 34 -27.24 -57.92 16.54
CA GLN A 34 -28.70 -58.04 16.30
C GLN A 34 -29.23 -56.84 15.50
N GLU A 35 -29.72 -57.08 14.28
CA GLU A 35 -30.50 -56.13 13.47
C GLU A 35 -31.97 -56.18 13.89
N ASP A 36 -32.57 -55.02 14.17
CA ASP A 36 -34.02 -54.83 14.37
C ASP A 36 -34.51 -53.71 13.43
N ASP A 37 -35.41 -54.10 12.52
CA ASP A 37 -35.80 -53.39 11.30
C ASP A 37 -37.05 -52.52 11.54
N SER A 38 -37.02 -51.67 12.58
CA SER A 38 -38.15 -50.81 12.91
C SER A 38 -37.78 -49.51 13.65
N LYS A 39 -37.24 -48.52 12.93
CA LYS A 39 -37.28 -47.08 13.31
C LYS A 39 -36.90 -46.15 12.13
N PRO A 40 -37.49 -44.95 12.04
CA PRO A 40 -37.30 -44.04 10.92
C PRO A 40 -35.88 -43.46 10.87
N HIS A 41 -35.40 -43.19 9.65
CA HIS A 41 -34.07 -42.67 9.31
C HIS A 41 -33.54 -41.57 10.25
N GLN A 42 -32.56 -41.94 11.07
CA GLN A 42 -31.82 -41.12 12.02
C GLN A 42 -30.65 -40.40 11.31
N TRP A 43 -30.92 -39.41 10.46
CA TRP A 43 -29.86 -38.56 9.87
C TRP A 43 -29.78 -37.15 10.48
N GLU A 44 -30.68 -36.79 11.40
CA GLU A 44 -30.70 -35.46 12.05
C GLU A 44 -29.90 -35.38 13.37
N GLU A 45 -29.33 -36.49 13.87
CA GLU A 45 -28.65 -36.54 15.18
C GLU A 45 -27.11 -36.48 15.14
N PHE A 46 -26.47 -36.44 13.97
CA PHE A 46 -25.01 -36.24 13.86
C PHE A 46 -24.58 -34.76 13.99
N GLY A 47 -25.21 -34.03 14.92
CA GLY A 47 -24.71 -32.73 15.34
C GLY A 47 -23.54 -32.92 16.29
N HIS A 48 -22.30 -32.99 15.77
CA HIS A 48 -21.12 -32.83 16.63
C HIS A 48 -21.23 -31.48 17.35
N GLN A 49 -21.51 -31.52 18.65
CA GLN A 49 -21.45 -30.33 19.50
C GLN A 49 -19.99 -29.97 19.67
N PHE A 50 -19.55 -28.90 19.01
CA PHE A 50 -18.20 -28.37 19.17
C PHE A 50 -18.03 -27.86 20.60
N GLU A 51 -16.92 -28.22 21.25
CA GLU A 51 -16.52 -27.59 22.49
C GLU A 51 -16.30 -26.06 22.26
N PRO A 52 -16.49 -25.20 23.27
CA PRO A 52 -16.27 -23.76 23.14
C PRO A 52 -14.86 -23.47 22.59
N GLY A 53 -14.79 -22.91 21.37
CA GLY A 53 -13.54 -22.58 20.68
C GLY A 53 -13.04 -23.64 19.69
N GLU A 54 -13.55 -24.87 19.70
CA GLU A 54 -13.15 -25.94 18.77
C GLU A 54 -13.56 -25.62 17.33
N LEU A 55 -14.77 -25.08 17.14
CA LEU A 55 -15.23 -24.60 15.83
C LEU A 55 -14.34 -23.47 15.28
N GLU A 56 -13.83 -22.59 16.15
CA GLU A 56 -12.97 -21.48 15.76
C GLU A 56 -11.58 -21.99 15.35
N LEU A 57 -11.02 -22.95 16.09
CA LEU A 57 -9.77 -23.62 15.74
C LEU A 57 -9.89 -24.40 14.43
N LEU A 58 -11.01 -25.09 14.21
CA LEU A 58 -11.27 -25.80 12.96
C LEU A 58 -11.36 -24.83 11.78
N LYS A 59 -12.10 -23.73 11.92
CA LYS A 59 -12.18 -22.66 10.91
C LYS A 59 -10.81 -22.07 10.63
N GLN A 60 -10.01 -21.78 11.66
CA GLN A 60 -8.66 -21.27 11.50
C GLN A 60 -7.76 -22.25 10.76
N SER A 61 -7.81 -23.55 11.11
CA SER A 61 -7.05 -24.60 10.43
C SER A 61 -7.43 -24.73 8.96
N ILE A 62 -8.73 -24.86 8.65
CA ILE A 62 -9.23 -24.90 7.26
C ILE A 62 -8.76 -23.68 6.48
N THR A 63 -8.82 -22.50 7.10
CA THR A 63 -8.47 -21.26 6.42
C THR A 63 -6.96 -21.12 6.21
N GLN A 64 -6.13 -21.44 7.20
CA GLN A 64 -4.67 -21.53 7.06
C GLN A 64 -4.26 -22.55 5.99
N MET A 65 -5.09 -23.59 5.80
CA MET A 65 -4.88 -24.67 4.85
C MET A 65 -5.44 -24.44 3.45
N ALA A 66 -6.19 -23.36 3.25
CA ALA A 66 -6.85 -23.07 1.99
C ALA A 66 -5.91 -22.34 1.01
N LEU A 67 -5.80 -22.93 -0.18
CA LEU A 67 -5.18 -22.36 -1.37
C LEU A 67 -6.28 -21.71 -2.22
N SER A 68 -6.50 -20.41 -2.01
CA SER A 68 -7.68 -19.70 -2.51
C SER A 68 -7.39 -19.09 -3.88
N ARG A 69 -8.14 -19.45 -4.92
CA ARG A 69 -8.03 -18.82 -6.24
C ARG A 69 -8.61 -17.41 -6.19
N ILE A 70 -7.91 -16.42 -6.71
CA ILE A 70 -8.44 -15.06 -6.86
C ILE A 70 -9.46 -15.05 -8.01
N ASP A 71 -10.57 -14.33 -7.82
CA ASP A 71 -11.58 -14.19 -8.86
C ASP A 71 -10.96 -13.53 -10.11
N GLY A 72 -11.36 -14.00 -11.30
CA GLY A 72 -10.87 -13.47 -12.57
C GLY A 72 -10.28 -14.51 -13.52
N GLN A 73 -9.61 -13.99 -14.55
CA GLN A 73 -9.07 -14.77 -15.66
C GLN A 73 -7.70 -15.38 -15.36
N ASP A 74 -7.02 -14.89 -14.32
CA ASP A 74 -5.68 -15.33 -13.95
C ASP A 74 -5.72 -16.55 -13.04
N GLU A 75 -4.78 -17.48 -13.24
CA GLU A 75 -4.53 -18.59 -12.32
C GLU A 75 -3.68 -18.12 -11.13
N LEU A 76 -4.18 -17.12 -10.42
CA LEU A 76 -3.55 -16.51 -9.25
C LEU A 76 -4.17 -17.06 -7.97
N PHE A 77 -3.34 -17.50 -7.03
CA PHE A 77 -3.76 -18.11 -5.78
C PHE A 77 -3.11 -17.41 -4.58
N VAL A 78 -3.85 -17.31 -3.47
CA VAL A 78 -3.38 -16.74 -2.21
C VAL A 78 -3.64 -17.70 -1.04
N GLY A 79 -2.72 -17.73 -0.07
CA GLY A 79 -2.83 -18.62 1.10
C GLY A 79 -1.75 -18.38 2.15
N GLY A 80 -1.75 -19.24 3.18
CA GLY A 80 -0.74 -19.26 4.23
C GLY A 80 0.36 -20.29 3.96
N LEU A 81 1.35 -20.34 4.85
CA LEU A 81 2.51 -21.24 4.75
C LEU A 81 2.10 -22.72 4.71
N TRP A 82 1.05 -23.08 5.43
CA TRP A 82 0.56 -24.46 5.44
C TRP A 82 0.05 -24.92 4.07
N ALA A 83 -0.54 -24.02 3.26
CA ALA A 83 -0.97 -24.36 1.90
C ALA A 83 0.22 -24.70 0.98
N LEU A 84 1.41 -24.15 1.25
CA LEU A 84 2.65 -24.49 0.54
C LEU A 84 3.06 -25.96 0.77
N ARG A 85 2.76 -26.52 1.95
CA ARG A 85 3.08 -27.92 2.31
C ARG A 85 2.17 -28.94 1.60
N ARG A 86 1.20 -28.51 0.80
CA ARG A 86 0.26 -29.39 0.07
C ARG A 86 0.72 -29.61 -1.37
N SER A 87 1.75 -30.43 -1.57
CA SER A 87 2.32 -30.75 -2.89
C SER A 87 1.26 -31.20 -3.91
N ASP A 88 0.31 -32.05 -3.51
CA ASP A 88 -0.78 -32.50 -4.38
C ASP A 88 -1.64 -31.31 -4.87
N SER A 89 -2.00 -30.39 -3.97
CA SER A 89 -2.82 -29.21 -4.31
C SER A 89 -2.09 -28.21 -5.21
N LEU A 90 -0.76 -28.07 -5.07
CA LEU A 90 0.05 -27.26 -5.97
C LEU A 90 0.09 -27.87 -7.37
N THR A 91 0.23 -29.19 -7.45
CA THR A 91 0.28 -29.95 -8.72
C THR A 91 -1.07 -29.93 -9.45
N ASP A 92 -2.16 -30.20 -8.74
CA ASP A 92 -3.52 -30.22 -9.29
C ASP A 92 -3.92 -28.88 -9.92
N ARG A 93 -3.48 -27.77 -9.30
CA ARG A 93 -3.72 -26.41 -9.77
C ARG A 93 -2.66 -25.91 -10.74
N ARG A 94 -1.70 -26.77 -11.11
CA ARG A 94 -0.61 -26.47 -12.04
C ARG A 94 0.16 -25.22 -11.62
N ILE A 95 0.41 -25.07 -10.32
CA ILE A 95 1.27 -24.00 -9.81
C ILE A 95 2.67 -24.20 -10.38
N THR A 96 3.26 -23.11 -10.86
CA THR A 96 4.61 -23.08 -11.44
C THR A 96 5.49 -22.05 -10.77
N HIS A 97 4.89 -21.03 -10.13
CA HIS A 97 5.58 -19.95 -9.45
C HIS A 97 5.03 -19.81 -8.04
N VAL A 98 5.92 -19.66 -7.06
CA VAL A 98 5.59 -19.44 -5.66
C VAL A 98 6.29 -18.17 -5.18
N LEU A 99 5.51 -17.21 -4.68
CA LEU A 99 6.01 -15.99 -4.05
C LEU A 99 5.76 -16.07 -2.54
N SER A 100 6.84 -16.06 -1.76
CA SER A 100 6.80 -16.08 -0.30
C SER A 100 7.10 -14.69 0.27
N LEU A 101 6.14 -14.07 0.94
CA LEU A 101 6.31 -12.82 1.68
C LEU A 101 6.41 -13.12 3.19
N VAL A 102 7.44 -13.84 3.59
CA VAL A 102 7.73 -14.19 4.98
C VAL A 102 9.17 -14.69 5.09
N PRO A 103 9.95 -14.23 6.09
CA PRO A 103 11.25 -14.84 6.40
C PRO A 103 11.06 -16.27 6.90
N PHE A 104 11.61 -17.25 6.17
CA PHE A 104 11.82 -18.60 6.69
C PHE A 104 12.87 -19.34 5.88
N ASP A 105 13.51 -20.32 6.53
CA ASP A 105 14.41 -21.23 5.85
C ASP A 105 13.59 -22.29 5.09
N ILE A 106 13.52 -22.12 3.76
CA ILE A 106 12.78 -23.05 2.92
C ILE A 106 13.41 -24.44 2.83
N SER A 107 14.73 -24.56 3.10
CA SER A 107 15.40 -25.87 3.06
C SER A 107 14.90 -26.81 4.16
N SER A 108 14.43 -26.24 5.27
CA SER A 108 13.84 -26.97 6.39
C SER A 108 12.38 -27.39 6.15
N LEU A 109 11.73 -26.88 5.10
CA LEU A 109 10.31 -27.09 4.84
C LEU A 109 10.04 -28.51 4.30
N LYS A 110 9.12 -29.22 4.95
CA LYS A 110 8.62 -30.53 4.49
C LYS A 110 7.13 -30.47 4.17
N ASN A 111 6.68 -31.23 3.17
CA ASN A 111 5.25 -31.40 2.92
C ASN A 111 4.60 -32.31 3.97
N PHE A 112 3.30 -32.63 3.83
CA PHE A 112 2.59 -33.54 4.76
C PHE A 112 2.94 -35.02 4.60
N LYS A 113 3.74 -35.38 3.58
CA LYS A 113 4.28 -36.72 3.34
C LYS A 113 5.74 -36.84 3.78
N ASP A 114 6.21 -35.88 4.59
CA ASP A 114 7.59 -35.74 5.07
C ASP A 114 8.68 -35.58 3.99
N GLU A 115 8.28 -35.29 2.75
CA GLU A 115 9.21 -35.01 1.65
C GLU A 115 9.71 -33.55 1.73
N PRO A 116 11.02 -33.31 1.58
CA PRO A 116 11.62 -31.99 1.70
C PRO A 116 11.33 -31.10 0.49
N TRP A 117 11.33 -29.78 0.68
CA TRP A 117 11.05 -28.80 -0.38
C TRP A 117 11.96 -28.95 -1.61
N ILE A 118 13.21 -29.37 -1.40
CA ILE A 118 14.15 -29.59 -2.50
C ILE A 118 13.65 -30.64 -3.52
N ASP A 119 12.76 -31.55 -3.10
CA ASP A 119 12.23 -32.60 -3.95
C ASP A 119 10.91 -32.18 -4.61
N TYR A 120 9.90 -31.78 -3.83
CA TYR A 120 8.57 -31.43 -4.39
C TYR A 120 8.50 -30.01 -4.96
N GLY A 121 9.43 -29.13 -4.57
CA GLY A 121 9.53 -27.76 -5.06
C GLY A 121 10.51 -27.57 -6.22
N LYS A 122 11.24 -28.62 -6.63
CA LYS A 122 12.33 -28.53 -7.63
C LYS A 122 11.93 -27.93 -8.98
N ASP A 123 10.69 -28.15 -9.39
CA ASP A 123 10.15 -27.71 -10.67
C ASP A 123 9.40 -26.36 -10.56
N LEU A 124 9.34 -25.77 -9.35
CA LEU A 124 8.70 -24.50 -9.08
C LEU A 124 9.72 -23.38 -9.10
N GLN A 125 9.38 -22.28 -9.78
CA GLN A 125 10.10 -21.03 -9.58
C GLN A 125 9.68 -20.44 -8.25
N HIS A 126 10.65 -20.16 -7.38
CA HIS A 126 10.39 -19.69 -6.04
C HIS A 126 11.13 -18.38 -5.77
N GLN A 127 10.40 -17.39 -5.25
CA GLN A 127 10.98 -16.12 -4.83
C GLN A 127 10.55 -15.80 -3.41
N VAL A 128 11.52 -15.40 -2.59
CA VAL A 128 11.29 -14.90 -1.23
C VAL A 128 11.46 -13.39 -1.22
N ILE A 129 10.50 -12.72 -0.60
CA ILE A 129 10.59 -11.34 -0.15
C ILE A 129 10.55 -11.38 1.36
N ASP A 130 11.67 -11.03 1.97
CA ASP A 130 11.81 -11.00 3.42
C ASP A 130 11.15 -9.72 3.95
N ILE A 131 9.96 -9.90 4.52
CA ILE A 131 9.20 -8.80 5.11
C ILE A 131 8.33 -9.28 6.28
N ASP A 132 8.38 -8.50 7.35
CA ASP A 132 7.57 -8.70 8.55
C ASP A 132 6.18 -8.09 8.43
N ASP A 133 5.24 -8.59 9.24
CA ASP A 133 3.84 -8.16 9.22
C ASP A 133 3.59 -7.02 10.22
N VAL A 134 4.31 -5.93 10.04
CA VAL A 134 4.27 -4.75 10.90
C VAL A 134 3.99 -3.49 10.08
N GLU A 135 3.40 -2.48 10.69
CA GLU A 135 2.94 -1.27 9.98
C GLU A 135 4.10 -0.40 9.48
N ASP A 136 5.25 -0.50 10.13
CA ASP A 136 6.51 0.16 9.79
C ASP A 136 7.38 -0.65 8.81
N ALA A 137 6.98 -1.84 8.38
CA ALA A 137 7.71 -2.54 7.32
C ALA A 137 7.52 -1.81 5.97
N ASP A 138 8.60 -1.59 5.21
CA ASP A 138 8.54 -1.01 3.87
C ASP A 138 8.22 -2.08 2.82
N LEU A 139 6.93 -2.30 2.59
CA LEU A 139 6.45 -3.17 1.52
C LEU A 139 6.47 -2.47 0.16
N LEU A 140 6.33 -1.15 0.13
CA LEU A 140 6.17 -0.34 -1.08
C LEU A 140 7.36 -0.52 -2.03
N ILE A 141 8.57 -0.57 -1.49
CA ILE A 141 9.80 -0.80 -2.26
C ILE A 141 9.89 -2.21 -2.88
N GLU A 142 9.25 -3.20 -2.26
CA GLU A 142 9.24 -4.59 -2.72
C GLU A 142 8.12 -4.89 -3.74
N LEU A 143 7.09 -4.02 -3.83
CA LEU A 143 5.94 -4.22 -4.72
C LEU A 143 6.31 -4.41 -6.19
N PRO A 144 7.22 -3.63 -6.81
CA PRO A 144 7.61 -3.87 -8.20
C PRO A 144 8.15 -5.28 -8.43
N LYS A 145 9.01 -5.76 -7.53
CA LYS A 145 9.61 -7.09 -7.60
C LYS A 145 8.54 -8.17 -7.44
N ALA A 146 7.68 -8.04 -6.43
CA ALA A 146 6.56 -8.97 -6.20
C ALA A 146 5.63 -9.06 -7.42
N VAL A 147 5.22 -7.90 -7.96
CA VAL A 147 4.25 -7.83 -9.04
C VAL A 147 4.83 -8.38 -10.35
N ARG A 148 6.10 -8.05 -10.68
CA ARG A 148 6.77 -8.63 -11.85
C ARG A 148 6.82 -10.16 -11.80
N PHE A 149 7.17 -10.73 -10.65
CA PHE A 149 7.19 -12.18 -10.49
C PHE A 149 5.82 -12.83 -10.72
N ILE A 150 4.75 -12.17 -10.25
CA ILE A 150 3.38 -12.62 -10.49
C ILE A 150 3.04 -12.54 -11.99
N GLU A 151 3.36 -11.42 -12.65
CA GLU A 151 3.11 -11.22 -14.09
C GLU A 151 3.87 -12.24 -14.95
N GLU A 152 5.15 -12.47 -14.65
CA GLU A 152 6.00 -13.47 -15.30
C GLU A 152 5.41 -14.86 -15.18
N GLY A 153 4.98 -15.24 -13.97
CA GLY A 153 4.42 -16.57 -13.71
C GLY A 153 3.08 -16.83 -14.38
N LEU A 154 2.23 -15.80 -14.50
CA LEU A 154 0.96 -15.88 -15.23
C LEU A 154 1.14 -15.85 -16.76
N GLY A 155 2.36 -15.62 -17.25
CA GLY A 155 2.64 -15.44 -18.67
C GLY A 155 1.96 -14.20 -19.24
N ALA A 156 1.77 -13.17 -18.41
CA ALA A 156 1.28 -11.88 -18.85
C ALA A 156 2.38 -11.20 -19.66
N SER A 157 2.33 -11.35 -20.99
CA SER A 157 3.02 -10.41 -21.88
C SER A 157 2.47 -9.03 -21.56
N TRP A 158 3.33 -8.09 -21.19
CA TRP A 158 3.02 -6.67 -21.26
C TRP A 158 2.38 -6.42 -22.63
N LEU A 159 1.07 -6.18 -22.66
CA LEU A 159 0.47 -5.53 -23.81
C LEU A 159 1.08 -4.14 -23.77
N ALA A 160 1.96 -3.88 -24.74
CA ALA A 160 2.41 -2.55 -25.05
C ALA A 160 1.18 -1.62 -25.04
N LYS A 161 1.34 -0.45 -24.43
CA LYS A 161 0.34 0.62 -24.48
C LYS A 161 -0.12 0.77 -25.93
N ASP A 162 -1.40 0.49 -26.19
CA ASP A 162 -2.06 0.95 -27.40
C ASP A 162 -2.13 2.48 -27.28
N GLU A 163 -1.19 3.17 -27.93
CA GLU A 163 -1.38 4.56 -28.32
C GLU A 163 -2.48 4.60 -29.38
N GLU A 164 -3.47 5.46 -29.14
CA GLU A 164 -4.41 5.92 -30.16
C GLU A 164 -3.63 6.50 -31.34
N ASP A 165 -3.81 5.95 -32.56
CA ASP A 165 -4.34 6.66 -33.74
C ASP A 165 -4.21 5.81 -35.01
N GLY A 166 -5.21 5.90 -35.89
CA GLY A 166 -5.01 5.81 -37.33
C GLY A 166 -5.22 4.46 -38.04
N GLY A 167 -6.46 4.22 -38.50
CA GLY A 167 -6.66 3.78 -39.89
C GLY A 167 -7.02 2.31 -40.15
N VAL A 168 -8.26 2.11 -40.58
CA VAL A 168 -8.79 0.89 -41.20
C VAL A 168 -8.01 0.50 -42.45
N SER A 169 -7.72 -0.80 -42.62
CA SER A 169 -7.84 -1.49 -43.92
C SER A 169 -7.92 -3.01 -43.73
N LEU A 170 -9.01 -3.57 -44.26
CA LEU A 170 -9.27 -4.99 -44.40
C LEU A 170 -8.57 -5.49 -45.69
N GLU A 171 -8.23 -6.78 -45.69
CA GLU A 171 -7.91 -7.66 -46.84
C GLU A 171 -6.45 -7.73 -47.35
N LYS A 172 -5.75 -8.83 -47.00
CA LYS A 172 -5.37 -9.92 -47.92
C LYS A 172 -4.27 -10.83 -47.34
N GLY A 173 -4.38 -12.13 -47.64
CA GLY A 173 -3.23 -13.02 -47.74
C GLY A 173 -3.15 -14.10 -46.67
N VAL A 174 -3.85 -15.21 -46.92
CA VAL A 174 -3.43 -16.54 -46.45
C VAL A 174 -2.18 -16.92 -47.25
N GLU A 175 -1.31 -17.73 -46.62
CA GLU A 175 -0.06 -18.34 -47.15
C GLU A 175 1.23 -17.63 -46.71
N ASP A 176 1.75 -18.00 -45.53
CA ASP A 176 2.88 -18.92 -45.47
C ASP A 176 3.09 -19.44 -44.04
N LEU A 177 3.01 -20.77 -43.93
CA LEU A 177 3.29 -21.55 -42.72
C LEU A 177 4.81 -21.68 -42.59
N ASP A 178 5.43 -20.86 -41.73
CA ASP A 178 6.76 -21.19 -41.22
C ASP A 178 6.66 -21.75 -39.79
N ILE A 179 6.94 -23.06 -39.73
CA ILE A 179 6.88 -23.93 -38.57
C ILE A 179 8.13 -23.65 -37.73
N GLY A 180 8.02 -22.63 -36.89
CA GLY A 180 8.87 -22.47 -35.71
C GLY A 180 7.99 -22.53 -34.48
N GLU A 181 7.92 -23.70 -33.84
CA GLU A 181 7.34 -23.86 -32.50
C GLU A 181 8.12 -22.99 -31.49
N LYS A 182 7.84 -21.70 -31.46
CA LYS A 182 8.04 -20.90 -30.25
C LYS A 182 7.05 -21.50 -29.25
N LYS A 183 7.51 -22.47 -28.44
CA LYS A 183 6.79 -23.01 -27.29
C LYS A 183 6.07 -21.84 -26.61
N ARG A 184 4.75 -21.69 -26.83
CA ARG A 184 3.92 -20.82 -26.01
C ARG A 184 4.13 -21.38 -24.60
N LYS A 185 4.92 -20.69 -23.76
CA LYS A 185 5.11 -21.07 -22.37
C LYS A 185 3.71 -21.34 -21.82
N LYS A 186 3.44 -22.58 -21.42
CA LYS A 186 2.14 -22.96 -20.88
C LYS A 186 1.89 -22.03 -19.69
N LYS A 187 0.77 -21.29 -19.70
CA LYS A 187 0.34 -20.45 -18.58
C LYS A 187 0.26 -21.34 -17.34
N GLY A 188 1.15 -21.12 -16.38
CA GLY A 188 1.14 -21.80 -15.11
C GLY A 188 0.39 -20.98 -14.07
N GLY A 189 0.03 -21.61 -12.96
CA GLY A 189 -0.52 -20.91 -11.81
C GLY A 189 0.56 -20.25 -10.97
N VAL A 190 0.21 -19.13 -10.34
CA VAL A 190 1.06 -18.42 -9.38
C VAL A 190 0.44 -18.51 -7.99
N PHE A 191 1.22 -18.95 -7.02
CA PHE A 191 0.82 -18.99 -5.62
C PHE A 191 1.57 -17.94 -4.80
N VAL A 192 0.84 -17.02 -4.19
CA VAL A 192 1.38 -15.98 -3.31
C VAL A 192 1.01 -16.30 -1.87
N HIS A 193 1.99 -16.39 -0.98
CA HIS A 193 1.73 -16.74 0.42
C HIS A 193 2.60 -15.95 1.40
N CYS A 194 2.13 -15.90 2.65
CA CYS A 194 2.91 -15.46 3.80
C CYS A 194 2.71 -16.47 4.93
N ALA A 195 2.81 -16.09 6.21
CA ALA A 195 2.50 -16.99 7.32
C ALA A 195 1.01 -17.40 7.32
N ALA A 196 0.09 -16.43 7.45
CA ALA A 196 -1.35 -16.68 7.58
C ALA A 196 -2.11 -16.61 6.25
N GLY A 197 -1.59 -15.90 5.24
CA GLY A 197 -2.37 -15.59 4.04
C GLY A 197 -3.46 -14.54 4.28
N LYS A 198 -3.15 -13.54 5.11
CA LYS A 198 -4.06 -12.49 5.60
C LYS A 198 -3.64 -11.08 5.19
N SER A 199 -2.38 -10.73 5.47
CA SER A 199 -1.86 -9.37 5.29
C SER A 199 -0.81 -9.30 4.17
N ARG A 200 0.46 -9.62 4.42
CA ARG A 200 1.58 -9.53 3.44
C ARG A 200 1.27 -10.08 2.04
N SER A 201 0.81 -11.33 1.93
CA SER A 201 0.50 -11.94 0.63
C SER A 201 -0.73 -11.34 -0.05
N VAL A 202 -1.71 -10.90 0.74
CA VAL A 202 -2.88 -10.19 0.23
C VAL A 202 -2.47 -8.83 -0.31
N SER A 203 -1.56 -8.11 0.36
CA SER A 203 -1.04 -6.83 -0.11
C SER A 203 -0.34 -6.95 -1.47
N ALA A 204 0.51 -7.97 -1.66
CA ALA A 204 1.15 -8.23 -2.96
C ALA A 204 0.12 -8.55 -4.07
N VAL A 205 -0.91 -9.34 -3.76
CA VAL A 205 -2.01 -9.63 -4.70
C VAL A 205 -2.78 -8.36 -5.05
N ILE A 206 -3.08 -7.50 -4.07
CA ILE A 206 -3.76 -6.21 -4.31
C ILE A 206 -2.89 -5.32 -5.21
N ALA A 207 -1.59 -5.22 -4.94
CA ALA A 207 -0.67 -4.43 -5.77
C ALA A 207 -0.65 -4.90 -7.23
N TYR A 208 -0.66 -6.22 -7.45
CA TYR A 208 -0.78 -6.82 -8.79
C TYR A 208 -2.12 -6.45 -9.45
N LEU A 209 -3.24 -6.60 -8.74
CA LEU A 209 -4.57 -6.29 -9.27
C LEU A 209 -4.72 -4.82 -9.65
N LEU A 210 -4.21 -3.91 -8.82
CA LEU A 210 -4.23 -2.47 -9.06
C LEU A 210 -3.39 -2.08 -10.29
N ARG A 211 -2.25 -2.73 -10.50
CA ARG A 211 -1.38 -2.51 -11.66
C ARG A 211 -1.99 -3.09 -12.94
N ARG A 212 -2.50 -4.32 -12.88
CA ARG A 212 -2.97 -5.07 -14.04
C ARG A 212 -4.35 -4.65 -14.52
N TYR A 213 -5.24 -4.28 -13.59
CA TYR A 213 -6.64 -3.98 -13.86
C TYR A 213 -7.08 -2.63 -13.26
N PRO A 214 -6.39 -1.51 -13.56
CA PRO A 214 -6.67 -0.23 -12.92
C PRO A 214 -8.12 0.23 -13.12
N ASN A 215 -8.67 0.06 -14.32
CA ASN A 215 -10.04 0.48 -14.64
C ASN A 215 -11.12 -0.23 -13.80
N ARG A 216 -10.83 -1.43 -13.28
CA ARG A 216 -11.76 -2.18 -12.42
C ARG A 216 -11.90 -1.54 -11.04
N PHE A 217 -10.88 -0.83 -10.59
CA PHE A 217 -10.78 -0.28 -9.25
C PHE A 217 -10.77 1.24 -9.22
N ASP A 218 -10.67 1.91 -10.37
CA ASP A 218 -10.76 3.37 -10.45
C ASP A 218 -12.19 3.85 -10.15
N PRO A 219 -12.41 4.57 -9.04
CA PRO A 219 -13.73 5.10 -8.67
C PRO A 219 -14.28 6.12 -9.66
N ASN A 220 -13.45 6.73 -10.51
CA ASN A 220 -13.91 7.62 -11.58
C ASN A 220 -14.56 6.84 -12.74
N ILE A 221 -14.27 5.55 -12.88
CA ILE A 221 -14.78 4.67 -13.95
C ILE A 221 -15.90 3.78 -13.41
N THR A 222 -15.66 3.15 -12.25
CA THR A 222 -16.59 2.23 -11.62
C THR A 222 -17.02 2.84 -10.28
N PRO A 223 -18.21 3.48 -10.19
CA PRO A 223 -18.70 4.03 -8.94
C PRO A 223 -18.78 2.92 -7.89
N THR A 224 -18.03 3.05 -6.80
CA THR A 224 -18.07 2.12 -5.68
C THR A 224 -19.35 2.36 -4.87
N ALA A 225 -20.04 1.28 -4.51
CA ALA A 225 -21.24 1.30 -3.67
C ALA A 225 -21.01 1.77 -2.21
N ILE A 226 -19.79 2.23 -1.90
CA ILE A 226 -19.39 2.80 -0.60
C ILE A 226 -19.71 4.30 -0.55
N SER A 227 -20.07 4.91 -1.69
CA SER A 227 -20.63 6.27 -1.69
C SER A 227 -21.98 6.27 -0.97
N ASP A 228 -22.00 6.91 0.19
CA ASP A 228 -23.17 7.11 1.05
C ASP A 228 -24.37 7.61 0.19
N PRO A 229 -25.52 6.91 0.17
CA PRO A 229 -26.67 7.28 -0.64
C PRO A 229 -27.28 8.65 -0.27
N THR A 230 -26.83 9.29 0.81
CA THR A 230 -27.26 10.63 1.23
C THR A 230 -26.41 11.76 0.66
N HIS A 231 -25.24 11.47 0.07
CA HIS A 231 -24.40 12.46 -0.61
C HIS A 231 -24.47 12.27 -2.13
N SER A 232 -25.46 12.91 -2.76
CA SER A 232 -25.45 13.12 -4.20
C SER A 232 -24.22 13.96 -4.56
N VAL A 233 -23.16 13.33 -5.07
CA VAL A 233 -21.99 14.03 -5.62
C VAL A 233 -22.49 14.86 -6.80
N PRO A 234 -22.35 16.19 -6.79
CA PRO A 234 -22.65 17.00 -7.96
C PRO A 234 -21.79 16.48 -9.11
N TRP A 235 -22.41 16.24 -10.27
CA TRP A 235 -21.69 15.96 -11.51
C TRP A 235 -20.85 17.19 -11.88
N THR A 236 -19.65 17.29 -11.32
CA THR A 236 -18.58 18.13 -11.84
C THR A 236 -17.75 17.26 -12.77
N GLU A 237 -17.58 17.66 -14.03
CA GLU A 237 -16.85 16.94 -15.08
C GLU A 237 -15.35 16.72 -14.80
N GLU A 238 -14.84 17.17 -13.65
CA GLU A 238 -13.44 17.03 -13.26
C GLU A 238 -13.15 15.65 -12.65
N LYS A 239 -12.36 14.84 -13.37
CA LYS A 239 -11.84 13.56 -12.86
C LYS A 239 -10.99 13.81 -11.61
N ARG A 240 -11.31 13.10 -10.52
CA ARG A 240 -10.51 13.13 -9.27
C ARG A 240 -9.12 12.56 -9.53
N SER A 241 -8.10 13.12 -8.90
CA SER A 241 -6.72 12.63 -9.06
C SER A 241 -6.56 11.22 -8.47
N ARG A 242 -5.53 10.48 -8.90
CA ARG A 242 -5.24 9.15 -8.32
C ARG A 242 -4.96 9.23 -6.81
N LYS A 243 -4.39 10.34 -6.33
CA LYS A 243 -4.20 10.60 -4.91
C LYS A 243 -5.52 10.62 -4.15
N ASP A 244 -6.54 11.30 -4.70
CA ASP A 244 -7.85 11.44 -4.07
C ASP A 244 -8.63 10.11 -4.08
N THR A 245 -8.44 9.29 -5.12
CA THR A 245 -9.14 8.00 -5.27
C THR A 245 -8.39 6.81 -4.67
N ALA A 246 -7.18 7.00 -4.17
CA ALA A 246 -6.29 5.91 -3.76
C ALA A 246 -6.91 4.97 -2.71
N LYS A 247 -7.47 5.53 -1.63
CA LYS A 247 -8.06 4.72 -0.56
C LYS A 247 -9.27 3.91 -1.04
N GLU A 248 -10.12 4.52 -1.86
CA GLU A 248 -11.30 3.86 -2.45
C GLU A 248 -10.87 2.71 -3.39
N ALA A 249 -9.87 2.94 -4.24
CA ALA A 249 -9.36 1.94 -5.17
C ALA A 249 -8.76 0.72 -4.46
N VAL A 250 -7.91 0.96 -3.45
CA VAL A 250 -7.31 -0.12 -2.64
C VAL A 250 -8.39 -0.91 -1.89
N HIS A 251 -9.38 -0.23 -1.32
CA HIS A 251 -10.47 -0.90 -0.61
C HIS A 251 -11.36 -1.73 -1.55
N ALA A 252 -11.60 -1.25 -2.77
CA ALA A 252 -12.31 -2.02 -3.80
C ALA A 252 -11.54 -3.30 -4.17
N ALA A 253 -10.21 -3.21 -4.33
CA ALA A 253 -9.36 -4.37 -4.58
C ALA A 253 -9.33 -5.35 -3.40
N LEU A 254 -9.28 -4.86 -2.15
CA LEU A 254 -9.39 -5.71 -0.96
C LEU A 254 -10.73 -6.43 -0.90
N THR A 255 -11.84 -5.73 -1.13
CA THR A 255 -13.18 -6.34 -1.19
C THR A 255 -13.27 -7.40 -2.27
N PHE A 256 -12.62 -7.18 -3.42
CA PHE A 256 -12.52 -8.18 -4.48
C PHE A 256 -11.79 -9.45 -4.03
N VAL A 257 -10.63 -9.32 -3.35
CA VAL A 257 -9.90 -10.47 -2.79
C VAL A 257 -10.72 -11.19 -1.71
N ARG A 258 -11.48 -10.44 -0.89
CA ARG A 258 -12.32 -11.01 0.18
C ARG A 258 -13.42 -11.94 -0.31
N ARG A 259 -13.81 -11.87 -1.60
CA ARG A 259 -14.82 -12.78 -2.18
C ARG A 259 -14.40 -14.24 -2.11
N THR A 260 -13.11 -14.53 -2.31
CA THR A 260 -12.55 -15.88 -2.23
C THR A 260 -11.69 -16.11 -1.00
N ARG A 261 -11.26 -15.03 -0.33
CA ARG A 261 -10.48 -15.05 0.91
C ARG A 261 -11.06 -14.10 1.97
N PRO A 262 -12.16 -14.44 2.66
CA PRO A 262 -12.86 -13.50 3.57
C PRO A 262 -12.01 -12.91 4.70
N MET A 263 -11.01 -13.65 5.18
CA MET A 263 -10.12 -13.18 6.25
C MET A 263 -9.03 -12.19 5.78
N ALA A 264 -8.95 -11.89 4.48
CA ALA A 264 -8.00 -10.96 3.92
C ALA A 264 -8.11 -9.59 4.61
N GLU A 265 -7.02 -9.12 5.19
CA GLU A 265 -6.97 -7.90 5.99
C GLU A 265 -5.49 -7.52 6.17
N PRO A 266 -4.91 -6.80 5.18
CA PRO A 266 -3.63 -6.13 5.35
C PRO A 266 -3.62 -5.21 6.57
N ASN A 267 -2.45 -5.06 7.20
CA ASN A 267 -2.26 -4.08 8.25
C ASN A 267 -2.42 -2.64 7.71
N GLU A 268 -2.62 -1.66 8.61
CA GLU A 268 -2.90 -0.27 8.22
C GLU A 268 -1.74 0.33 7.42
N GLY A 269 -0.49 0.10 7.84
CA GLY A 269 0.70 0.57 7.13
C GLY A 269 0.79 0.07 5.69
N PHE A 270 0.46 -1.19 5.42
CA PHE A 270 0.39 -1.75 4.07
C PHE A 270 -0.76 -1.18 3.26
N MET A 271 -1.91 -0.92 3.89
CA MET A 271 -3.03 -0.26 3.19
C MET A 271 -2.66 1.17 2.76
N GLU A 272 -1.92 1.91 3.59
CA GLU A 272 -1.39 3.23 3.23
C GLU A 272 -0.35 3.15 2.11
N GLN A 273 0.56 2.18 2.18
CA GLN A 273 1.55 1.95 1.13
C GLN A 273 0.93 1.54 -0.20
N LEU A 274 -0.14 0.73 -0.20
CA LEU A 274 -0.91 0.40 -1.41
C LEU A 274 -1.63 1.63 -1.99
N ALA A 275 -2.04 2.57 -1.15
CA ALA A 275 -2.61 3.83 -1.62
C ALA A 275 -1.54 4.68 -2.31
N LEU A 276 -0.32 4.74 -1.78
CA LEU A 276 0.83 5.37 -2.45
C LEU A 276 1.17 4.64 -3.77
N TRP A 277 1.18 3.31 -3.78
CA TRP A 277 1.36 2.52 -5.00
C TRP A 277 0.35 2.90 -6.09
N TRP A 278 -0.92 3.08 -5.72
CA TRP A 278 -1.94 3.59 -6.63
C TRP A 278 -1.66 5.03 -7.04
N GLU A 279 -1.36 5.94 -6.12
CA GLU A 279 -1.05 7.35 -6.41
C GLU A 279 0.08 7.49 -7.43
N MET A 280 1.14 6.69 -7.29
CA MET A 280 2.31 6.68 -8.17
C MET A 280 2.07 6.05 -9.55
N GLY A 281 0.89 5.47 -9.80
CA GLY A 281 0.60 4.81 -11.06
C GLY A 281 1.20 3.40 -11.18
N CYS A 282 1.53 2.75 -10.06
CA CYS A 282 2.10 1.41 -10.01
C CYS A 282 3.42 1.25 -10.81
N PRO A 283 4.46 2.07 -10.53
CA PRO A 283 5.68 2.14 -11.33
C PRO A 283 6.63 0.95 -11.11
N ASP A 284 7.53 0.71 -12.06
CA ASP A 284 8.63 -0.27 -11.86
C ASP A 284 9.75 0.25 -10.96
N ASP A 285 10.01 1.56 -11.01
CA ASP A 285 10.99 2.24 -10.17
C ASP A 285 10.27 3.05 -9.08
N VAL A 286 10.17 2.45 -7.89
CA VAL A 286 9.59 3.09 -6.70
C VAL A 286 10.61 4.01 -6.04
N GLU A 287 11.89 3.62 -5.98
CA GLU A 287 12.95 4.36 -5.29
C GLU A 287 13.19 5.74 -5.91
N GLY A 288 13.13 5.83 -7.24
CA GLY A 288 13.24 7.08 -7.99
C GLY A 288 11.99 7.97 -7.93
N HIS A 289 10.85 7.47 -7.43
CA HIS A 289 9.58 8.19 -7.52
C HIS A 289 9.44 9.26 -6.41
N PRO A 290 9.13 10.54 -6.74
CA PRO A 290 9.09 11.62 -5.74
C PRO A 290 8.14 11.39 -4.56
N VAL A 291 6.98 10.78 -4.82
CA VAL A 291 6.00 10.44 -3.78
C VAL A 291 6.57 9.44 -2.77
N TYR A 292 7.26 8.39 -3.24
CA TYR A 292 7.90 7.41 -2.37
C TYR A 292 9.02 8.04 -1.56
N GLN A 293 9.90 8.81 -2.22
CA GLN A 293 11.00 9.45 -1.52
C GLN A 293 10.54 10.42 -0.43
N ARG A 294 9.45 11.17 -0.66
CA ARG A 294 8.85 12.02 0.37
C ARG A 294 8.30 11.19 1.53
N TRP A 295 7.63 10.08 1.25
CA TRP A 295 7.13 9.18 2.28
C TRP A 295 8.26 8.54 3.09
N ALA A 296 9.29 7.99 2.43
CA ALA A 296 10.46 7.40 3.06
C ALA A 296 11.22 8.44 3.91
N TYR A 297 11.33 9.68 3.41
CA TYR A 297 11.92 10.78 4.16
C TYR A 297 11.12 11.13 5.42
N LYS A 298 9.79 11.24 5.31
CA LYS A 298 8.93 11.50 6.48
C LYS A 298 9.07 10.41 7.53
N ARG A 299 9.14 9.15 7.12
CA ARG A 299 9.36 8.02 8.02
C ARG A 299 10.70 8.10 8.74
N GLU A 300 11.78 8.37 8.01
CA GLU A 300 13.12 8.57 8.59
C GLU A 300 13.11 9.71 9.63
N ILE A 301 12.36 10.79 9.38
CA ILE A 301 12.17 11.87 10.36
C ILE A 301 11.48 11.34 11.61
N ASP A 302 10.35 10.65 11.47
CA ASP A 302 9.55 10.15 12.60
C ASP A 302 10.36 9.16 13.47
N GLU A 303 11.16 8.30 12.84
CA GLU A 303 12.07 7.36 13.53
C GLU A 303 13.17 8.10 14.32
N ASN A 304 13.85 9.07 13.69
CA ASN A 304 14.85 9.90 14.39
C ASN A 304 14.23 10.65 15.58
N LEU A 305 13.02 11.17 15.40
CA LEU A 305 12.30 11.90 16.44
C LEU A 305 11.86 11.02 17.60
N ALA A 306 11.47 9.77 17.32
CA ALA A 306 11.15 8.78 18.35
C ALA A 306 12.36 8.51 19.26
N VAL A 307 13.57 8.56 18.72
CA VAL A 307 14.84 8.45 19.47
C VAL A 307 15.29 9.81 20.04
N GLY A 308 14.56 10.89 19.78
CA GLY A 308 14.85 12.24 20.26
C GLY A 308 16.01 12.91 19.54
N GLN A 309 16.29 12.51 18.30
CA GLN A 309 17.34 13.07 17.45
C GLN A 309 16.74 13.87 16.28
N ALA A 310 17.47 14.88 15.82
CA ALA A 310 17.11 15.58 14.59
C ALA A 310 17.51 14.72 13.38
N PRO A 311 16.76 14.78 12.27
CA PRO A 311 17.10 14.05 11.05
C PRO A 311 18.48 14.46 10.53
N THR A 312 19.32 13.49 10.18
CA THR A 312 20.66 13.71 9.63
C THR A 312 20.62 14.01 8.13
N ARG A 313 19.75 13.31 7.40
CA ARG A 313 19.46 13.60 6.00
C ARG A 313 18.37 14.67 5.94
N LEU A 314 18.61 15.76 5.21
CA LEU A 314 17.62 16.83 5.03
C LEU A 314 17.20 16.88 3.56
N ARG A 315 15.89 16.81 3.32
CA ARG A 315 15.29 16.96 1.98
C ARG A 315 14.66 18.34 1.90
N PHE A 316 14.95 19.06 0.81
CA PHE A 316 14.41 20.40 0.56
C PHE A 316 13.51 20.34 -0.67
N GLU A 317 12.21 20.55 -0.49
CA GLU A 317 11.20 20.31 -1.53
C GLU A 317 11.37 21.24 -2.76
N ASP A 318 11.95 22.43 -2.57
CA ASP A 318 12.22 23.40 -3.62
C ASP A 318 13.41 23.08 -4.52
N GLU A 319 14.31 22.18 -4.11
CA GLU A 319 15.42 21.72 -4.96
C GLU A 319 14.98 20.62 -5.93
N GLU A 320 13.96 19.85 -5.56
CA GLU A 320 13.47 18.72 -6.35
C GLU A 320 12.28 19.07 -7.24
N THR A 321 11.41 19.95 -6.74
CA THR A 321 10.21 20.37 -7.48
C THR A 321 10.50 21.70 -8.16
N GLN A 322 10.79 21.69 -9.47
CA GLN A 322 10.77 22.94 -10.22
C GLN A 322 9.31 23.41 -10.37
N PRO A 323 8.93 24.57 -9.81
CA PRO A 323 7.56 25.05 -9.90
C PRO A 323 7.22 25.29 -11.38
N ARG A 324 6.31 24.49 -11.93
CA ARG A 324 5.78 24.64 -13.30
C ARG A 324 4.92 25.91 -13.45
N ASP A 325 4.41 26.42 -12.33
CA ASP A 325 3.63 27.64 -12.24
C ASP A 325 4.00 28.40 -10.96
N ASP A 326 4.27 29.70 -11.08
CA ASP A 326 4.54 30.62 -9.97
C ASP A 326 3.27 31.43 -9.61
N SER A 327 2.11 31.02 -10.12
CA SER A 327 0.82 31.52 -9.70
C SER A 327 0.43 30.98 -8.32
N GLY A 328 -0.39 31.74 -7.60
CA GLY A 328 -0.85 31.43 -6.25
C GLY A 328 -0.20 32.28 -5.15
N LEU A 329 -0.36 31.82 -3.92
CA LEU A 329 0.08 32.50 -2.71
C LEU A 329 1.61 32.50 -2.58
N SER A 330 2.22 33.67 -2.42
CA SER A 330 3.65 33.85 -2.16
C SER A 330 3.84 34.60 -0.85
N LEU A 331 4.63 34.05 0.06
CA LEU A 331 4.94 34.71 1.33
C LEU A 331 6.29 35.39 1.25
N ARG A 332 6.33 36.67 1.64
CA ARG A 332 7.54 37.51 1.60
C ARG A 332 7.87 38.03 2.99
N CYS A 333 9.16 38.21 3.28
CA CYS A 333 9.59 38.83 4.52
C CYS A 333 9.07 40.27 4.63
N LYS A 334 8.37 40.61 5.71
CA LYS A 334 7.77 41.96 5.87
C LYS A 334 8.81 43.08 5.96
N LYS A 335 10.02 42.79 6.46
CA LYS A 335 11.11 43.76 6.63
C LYS A 335 11.84 44.09 5.32
N CYS A 336 12.10 43.11 4.46
CA CYS A 336 12.93 43.31 3.26
C CYS A 336 12.24 42.88 1.95
N ARG A 337 10.99 42.41 2.02
CA ARG A 337 10.16 41.93 0.90
C ARG A 337 10.75 40.79 0.07
N ARG A 338 11.83 40.14 0.53
CA ARG A 338 12.36 38.91 -0.07
C ARG A 338 11.34 37.77 0.04
N THR A 339 11.07 37.09 -1.07
CA THR A 339 10.23 35.88 -1.10
C THR A 339 10.87 34.78 -0.26
N LEU A 340 10.06 34.17 0.61
CA LEU A 340 10.47 33.07 1.48
C LEU A 340 9.87 31.74 1.02
N VAL A 341 8.62 31.74 0.54
CA VAL A 341 7.94 30.53 0.08
C VAL A 341 6.90 30.86 -1.00
N THR A 342 6.63 29.90 -1.87
CA THR A 342 5.58 29.92 -2.89
C THR A 342 4.51 28.87 -2.58
N ALA A 343 3.35 29.01 -3.21
CA ALA A 343 2.14 28.21 -2.97
C ALA A 343 2.37 26.69 -2.86
N PRO A 344 3.14 26.02 -3.75
CA PRO A 344 3.28 24.56 -3.70
C PRO A 344 3.94 24.03 -2.42
N PHE A 345 4.66 24.87 -1.68
CA PHE A 345 5.36 24.46 -0.46
C PHE A 345 4.68 24.94 0.82
N ILE A 346 3.45 25.45 0.74
CA ILE A 346 2.66 25.85 1.90
C ILE A 346 1.79 24.66 2.32
N VAL A 347 1.99 24.19 3.56
CA VAL A 347 1.26 23.05 4.12
C VAL A 347 -0.05 23.53 4.71
N GLU A 348 -1.16 23.03 4.15
CA GLU A 348 -2.48 23.22 4.73
C GLU A 348 -2.67 22.32 5.96
N HIS A 349 -3.19 22.89 7.04
CA HIS A 349 -3.57 22.13 8.23
C HIS A 349 -5.01 22.45 8.61
N LYS A 350 -5.76 21.42 8.99
CA LYS A 350 -7.16 21.57 9.41
C LYS A 350 -7.23 22.03 10.89
N PRO A 351 -8.08 23.02 11.23
CA PRO A 351 -8.37 23.36 12.61
C PRO A 351 -9.05 22.17 13.32
N SER A 352 -8.91 22.07 14.65
CA SER A 352 -9.47 20.95 15.41
C SER A 352 -11.00 21.05 15.53
N ASP A 353 -11.73 19.96 15.31
CA ASP A 353 -13.21 19.88 15.35
C ASP A 353 -13.84 20.17 16.74
N LYS A 354 -13.02 20.25 17.79
CA LYS A 354 -13.51 20.63 19.12
C LYS A 354 -13.92 22.10 19.08
N LYS A 355 -15.22 22.37 19.31
CA LYS A 355 -15.91 23.68 19.38
C LYS A 355 -15.20 24.73 20.26
N SER A 356 -14.05 25.23 19.83
CA SER A 356 -13.39 26.40 20.38
C SER A 356 -13.27 27.44 19.28
N SER A 357 -14.26 28.35 19.26
CA SER A 357 -14.20 29.73 18.80
C SER A 357 -13.11 30.07 17.77
N ALA A 358 -13.49 30.19 16.49
CA ALA A 358 -13.13 31.27 15.55
C ALA A 358 -11.70 31.88 15.55
N SER A 359 -10.66 31.19 16.01
CA SER A 359 -9.30 31.72 16.01
C SER A 359 -8.64 31.44 14.65
N THR A 360 -8.44 32.49 13.86
CA THR A 360 -7.68 32.39 12.60
C THR A 360 -6.25 31.92 12.89
N CYS A 361 -5.74 30.95 12.12
CA CYS A 361 -4.36 30.47 12.27
C CYS A 361 -3.37 31.63 12.17
N GLN A 362 -2.47 31.78 13.15
CA GLN A 362 -1.43 32.83 13.17
C GLN A 362 -0.14 32.44 12.44
N HIS A 363 -0.08 31.18 11.98
CA HIS A 363 1.08 30.58 11.34
C HIS A 363 0.73 30.14 9.93
N TYR A 364 1.65 30.35 9.00
CA TYR A 364 1.73 29.61 7.76
C TYR A 364 2.70 28.46 7.98
N PHE A 365 2.25 27.22 7.81
CA PHE A 365 3.13 26.06 7.83
C PHE A 365 3.68 25.82 6.43
N VAL A 366 4.92 25.39 6.34
CA VAL A 366 5.64 25.20 5.08
C VAL A 366 6.46 23.92 5.13
N GLU A 367 6.80 23.40 3.97
CA GLU A 367 7.79 22.33 3.84
C GLU A 367 9.22 22.88 4.17
N PRO A 368 10.19 22.01 4.50
CA PRO A 368 11.59 22.42 4.58
C PRO A 368 12.09 22.94 3.23
N LEU A 369 12.63 24.17 3.22
CA LEU A 369 13.12 24.83 2.01
C LEU A 369 14.63 25.07 2.08
N SER A 370 15.29 25.09 0.93
CA SER A 370 16.75 25.21 0.78
C SER A 370 17.36 26.38 1.57
N TRP A 371 16.64 27.50 1.70
CA TRP A 371 17.12 28.65 2.47
C TRP A 371 17.17 28.41 3.99
N MET A 372 16.49 27.38 4.50
CA MET A 372 16.56 26.94 5.90
C MET A 372 17.74 26.02 6.17
N ARG A 373 18.46 25.54 5.14
CA ARG A 373 19.55 24.58 5.24
C ARG A 373 20.54 24.90 6.37
N GLY A 374 21.06 26.13 6.40
CA GLY A 374 22.09 26.51 7.37
C GLY A 374 21.66 26.46 8.84
N ILE A 375 20.36 26.50 9.15
CA ILE A 375 19.86 26.30 10.52
C ILE A 375 19.52 24.83 10.79
N LEU A 376 19.00 24.11 9.79
CA LEU A 376 18.60 22.71 9.96
C LEU A 376 19.79 21.74 10.02
N GLU A 377 20.87 22.02 9.28
CA GLU A 377 22.12 21.24 9.31
C GLU A 377 22.87 21.34 10.66
N GLN A 378 22.44 22.23 11.56
CA GLN A 378 22.97 22.30 12.93
C GLN A 378 22.49 21.13 13.80
N GLY A 379 21.46 20.39 13.36
CA GLY A 379 20.98 19.20 14.06
C GLY A 379 20.18 19.50 15.33
N GLU A 380 19.71 20.72 15.54
CA GLU A 380 18.85 21.04 16.68
C GLU A 380 17.39 20.63 16.42
N LEU A 381 16.70 20.12 17.46
CA LEU A 381 15.31 19.65 17.38
C LEU A 381 14.29 20.77 17.16
N ASN A 382 14.60 21.99 17.58
CA ASN A 382 13.76 23.16 17.37
C ASN A 382 14.64 24.41 17.29
N GLY A 383 14.11 25.48 16.70
CA GLY A 383 14.87 26.70 16.55
C GLY A 383 14.11 27.83 15.88
N ARG A 384 14.77 28.97 15.70
CA ARG A 384 14.20 30.18 15.08
C ARG A 384 14.58 30.25 13.61
N LEU A 385 13.60 30.57 12.76
CA LEU A 385 13.82 30.82 11.34
C LEU A 385 14.10 32.31 11.12
N LEU A 386 15.25 32.60 10.51
CA LEU A 386 15.68 33.96 10.17
C LEU A 386 15.55 34.19 8.66
N CYS A 387 15.29 35.44 8.27
CA CYS A 387 15.26 35.81 6.86
C CYS A 387 16.63 35.56 6.21
N PRO A 388 16.69 34.85 5.06
CA PRO A 388 17.96 34.49 4.41
C PRO A 388 18.68 35.69 3.75
N ASN A 389 18.07 36.87 3.76
CA ASN A 389 18.76 38.08 3.36
C ASN A 389 19.74 38.51 4.47
N ALA A 390 21.04 38.42 4.19
CA ALA A 390 22.13 38.76 5.12
C ALA A 390 22.02 40.18 5.71
N LYS A 391 21.45 41.14 4.97
CA LYS A 391 21.23 42.52 5.47
C LYS A 391 19.98 42.64 6.36
N CYS A 392 19.06 41.68 6.30
CA CYS A 392 17.78 41.72 6.98
C CYS A 392 17.84 41.06 8.36
N GLY A 393 18.23 39.77 8.38
CA GLY A 393 18.35 38.95 9.60
C GLY A 393 17.09 38.85 10.48
N ALA A 394 15.91 39.26 9.98
CA ALA A 394 14.71 39.30 10.80
C ALA A 394 14.22 37.90 11.15
N GLY A 395 13.78 37.68 12.40
CA GLY A 395 13.05 36.47 12.78
C GLY A 395 11.70 36.41 12.08
N VAL A 396 11.57 35.47 11.14
CA VAL A 396 10.36 35.27 10.31
C VAL A 396 9.48 34.14 10.84
N GLY A 397 10.05 33.25 11.64
CA GLY A 397 9.36 32.03 12.04
C GLY A 397 10.12 31.19 13.06
N ARG A 398 9.67 29.95 13.20
CA ARG A 398 10.31 28.90 14.01
C ARG A 398 10.08 27.53 13.39
N TYR A 399 10.95 26.59 13.71
CA TYR A 399 10.74 25.18 13.41
C TYR A 399 10.77 24.33 14.67
N ASP A 400 10.04 23.23 14.65
CA ASP A 400 10.10 22.16 15.66
C ASP A 400 9.89 20.83 14.95
N TRP A 401 10.91 19.97 14.99
CA TRP A 401 10.84 18.66 14.36
C TRP A 401 9.78 17.77 15.04
N LYS A 402 9.57 17.91 16.36
CA LYS A 402 8.53 17.17 17.11
C LYS A 402 7.11 17.69 16.84
N GLY A 403 7.02 18.77 16.07
CA GLY A 403 5.77 19.43 15.80
C GLY A 403 5.29 20.28 16.98
N PHE A 404 4.27 21.10 16.72
CA PHE A 404 3.59 21.83 17.78
C PHE A 404 2.13 22.11 17.43
N ARG A 405 1.33 22.39 18.46
CA ARG A 405 -0.08 22.74 18.32
C ARG A 405 -0.25 24.20 17.87
N CYS A 406 -0.95 24.41 16.76
CA CYS A 406 -1.32 25.72 16.27
C CYS A 406 -2.40 26.38 17.16
N SER A 407 -2.55 27.71 17.07
CA SER A 407 -3.59 28.47 17.77
C SER A 407 -5.02 28.09 17.38
N CYS A 408 -5.19 27.44 16.21
CA CYS A 408 -6.46 26.86 15.76
C CYS A 408 -6.73 25.45 16.33
N GLY A 409 -5.83 24.95 17.17
CA GLY A 409 -5.93 23.63 17.80
C GLY A 409 -5.37 22.48 16.97
N GLY A 410 -5.06 22.67 15.69
CA GLY A 410 -4.45 21.65 14.82
C GLY A 410 -3.02 21.31 15.24
N TRP A 411 -2.67 20.02 15.19
CA TRP A 411 -1.30 19.52 15.40
C TRP A 411 -0.60 19.42 14.04
N VAL A 412 0.63 19.93 13.94
CA VAL A 412 1.46 19.83 12.74
C VAL A 412 2.79 19.22 13.12
N THR A 413 3.24 18.19 12.39
CA THR A 413 4.55 17.55 12.59
C THR A 413 5.10 17.03 11.25
N PRO A 414 6.38 17.27 10.93
CA PRO A 414 7.25 18.28 11.54
C PRO A 414 6.69 19.70 11.29
N ALA A 415 6.99 20.67 12.15
CA ALA A 415 6.38 21.99 12.10
C ALA A 415 7.37 23.09 11.74
N PHE A 416 7.43 23.48 10.47
CA PHE A 416 8.10 24.70 10.02
C PHE A 416 7.07 25.80 9.85
N SER A 417 7.19 26.88 10.62
CA SER A 417 6.15 27.91 10.68
C SER A 417 6.70 29.30 10.44
N LEU A 418 6.04 30.03 9.56
CA LEU A 418 6.23 31.46 9.34
C LEU A 418 5.12 32.22 10.07
N GLN A 419 5.49 33.23 10.86
CA GLN A 419 4.52 34.03 11.60
C GLN A 419 3.82 35.01 10.68
N LYS A 420 2.48 35.01 10.63
CA LYS A 420 1.69 35.97 9.81
C LYS A 420 2.04 37.43 10.10
N ALA A 421 2.41 37.76 11.33
CA ALA A 421 2.82 39.12 11.70
C ALA A 421 4.16 39.55 11.07
N ARG A 422 4.99 38.60 10.62
CA ARG A 422 6.37 38.80 10.11
C ARG A 422 6.51 38.60 8.61
N VAL A 423 5.45 38.14 7.93
CA VAL A 423 5.43 37.91 6.49
C VAL A 423 4.24 38.63 5.84
N ASP A 424 4.41 39.02 4.58
CA ASP A 424 3.34 39.52 3.73
C ASP A 424 2.89 38.42 2.77
N ASP A 425 1.59 38.25 2.59
CA ASP A 425 0.98 37.37 1.60
C ASP A 425 0.68 38.12 0.30
N VAL A 426 1.17 37.56 -0.81
CA VAL A 426 0.99 38.12 -2.16
C VAL A 426 0.43 37.04 -3.06
N VAL A 427 -0.78 37.23 -3.59
CA VAL A 427 -1.37 36.31 -4.56
C VAL A 427 -0.94 36.72 -5.96
N LYS A 428 -0.16 35.87 -6.63
CA LYS A 428 0.18 36.03 -8.05
C LYS A 428 -0.93 35.39 -8.89
N ARG A 429 -1.57 36.17 -9.76
CA ARG A 429 -2.53 35.63 -10.73
C ARG A 429 -1.79 35.10 -11.96
N PRO A 430 -2.26 34.03 -12.62
CA PRO A 430 -1.69 33.57 -13.87
C PRO A 430 -1.73 34.68 -14.93
N ALA A 431 -0.68 34.78 -15.74
CA ALA A 431 -0.45 35.88 -16.68
C ALA A 431 -1.53 36.04 -17.77
N THR A 432 -2.48 35.12 -17.87
CA THR A 432 -3.59 35.13 -18.84
C THR A 432 -4.71 36.13 -18.51
N GLN A 433 -4.64 36.83 -17.37
CA GLN A 433 -5.60 37.88 -16.98
C GLN A 433 -4.95 39.25 -16.76
N SER A 434 -4.03 39.68 -17.64
CA SER A 434 -3.66 41.10 -17.71
C SER A 434 -4.80 41.90 -18.37
N MET A 435 -5.80 42.27 -17.56
CA MET A 435 -6.75 43.31 -17.92
C MET A 435 -5.97 44.57 -18.33
N GLY A 436 -6.30 45.07 -19.52
CA GLY A 436 -5.56 46.09 -20.25
C GLY A 436 -5.06 47.25 -19.41
N ILE A 437 -3.83 47.68 -19.72
CA ILE A 437 -3.20 48.90 -19.24
C ILE A 437 -4.21 50.05 -19.43
N ARG A 438 -4.76 50.58 -18.32
CA ARG A 438 -5.54 51.82 -18.36
C ARG A 438 -4.60 52.95 -18.74
N MET A 439 -4.78 53.51 -19.93
CA MET A 439 -4.11 54.76 -20.32
C MET A 439 -4.55 55.91 -19.40
N PRO A 440 -3.66 56.88 -19.12
CA PRO A 440 -4.01 58.05 -18.31
C PRO A 440 -5.05 58.92 -19.02
N PRO A 441 -5.93 59.62 -18.28
CA PRO A 441 -6.99 60.44 -18.86
C PRO A 441 -6.38 61.71 -19.46
N GLY A 442 -6.49 61.92 -20.78
CA GLY A 442 -6.00 63.17 -21.36
C GLY A 442 -5.89 63.34 -22.88
N LEU A 443 -6.25 62.37 -23.72
CA LEU A 443 -6.31 62.63 -25.17
C LEU A 443 -7.67 62.21 -25.75
N ALA A 444 -8.56 63.18 -25.84
CA ALA A 444 -9.74 63.08 -26.70
C ALA A 444 -9.30 63.14 -28.17
N PRO A 445 -9.81 62.25 -29.05
CA PRO A 445 -9.63 62.41 -30.49
C PRO A 445 -10.52 63.58 -30.94
N ARG A 446 -9.91 64.61 -31.54
CA ARG A 446 -10.64 65.69 -32.22
C ARG A 446 -11.41 65.09 -33.37
N SER A 447 -12.74 65.18 -33.31
CA SER A 447 -13.61 65.12 -34.46
C SER A 447 -13.28 66.29 -35.39
N GLY A 448 -13.03 65.98 -36.66
CA GLY A 448 -12.81 66.97 -37.72
C GLY A 448 -13.24 66.37 -39.05
N ASN A 449 -14.48 66.67 -39.44
CA ASN A 449 -14.96 66.56 -40.82
C ASN A 449 -14.13 67.50 -41.71
N LEU A 450 -13.54 66.95 -42.78
CA LEU A 450 -13.64 67.38 -44.18
C LEU A 450 -12.68 66.56 -45.04
#